data_AF-A0A6J0KWS6-F1
#
_entry.id   AF-A0A6J0KWS6-F1
#
_cell.length_a   1.000
_cell.length_b   1.000
_cell.length_c   1.000
_cell.angle_alpha   90.00
_cell.angle_beta   90.00
_cell.angle_gamma   90.00
#
_symmetry.space_group_name_H-M   'P 1'
#
loop_
_entity.id
_entity.type
_entity.pdbx_description
1 polymer ?
#
loop_
_entity_poly.entity_id
_entity_poly.type
_entity_poly.pdbx_seq_one_letter_code
_entity_poly.pdbx_strand_id
1 'polypeptide(L)'
;MSPIAITQLATGLSVLAGAVLVKSVLDQKPMAGGPFPRCPTCNGTGRVTCFCSRWSDGDIGCRRCSGSGRASCSNCGGTGNRHPLPVQITVRPPSRPF
;
A
#
# COMPACT_ATOMS: atom_id res chain seq x y z
N MET A 1 23.50 -36.59 35.12
CA MET A 1 22.89 -35.72 34.09
C MET A 1 21.43 -35.54 34.42
N SER A 2 21.04 -34.37 34.94
CA SER A 2 19.71 -34.15 35.49
C SER A 2 18.63 -34.13 34.40
N PRO A 3 17.52 -34.89 34.55
CA PRO A 3 16.47 -35.04 33.53
C PRO A 3 15.70 -33.76 33.19
N ILE A 4 15.98 -32.66 33.90
CA ILE A 4 15.36 -31.34 33.71
C ILE A 4 15.92 -30.62 32.46
N ALA A 5 17.16 -30.92 32.07
CA ALA A 5 17.77 -30.28 30.90
C ALA A 5 17.15 -30.73 29.56
N ILE A 6 16.61 -31.96 29.52
CA ILE A 6 16.07 -32.56 28.29
C ILE A 6 14.65 -32.04 27.99
N THR A 7 13.83 -31.85 29.02
CA THR A 7 12.46 -31.36 28.86
C THR A 7 12.38 -29.87 28.49
N GLN A 8 13.36 -29.06 28.90
CA GLN A 8 13.42 -27.63 28.51
C GLN A 8 13.78 -27.43 27.03
N LEU A 9 14.55 -28.34 26.43
CA LEU A 9 14.88 -28.28 25.01
C LEU A 9 13.68 -28.67 24.13
N ALA A 10 12.92 -29.69 24.52
CA ALA A 10 11.76 -30.16 23.77
C ALA A 10 10.61 -29.13 23.74
N THR A 11 10.40 -28.40 24.83
CA THR A 11 9.37 -27.34 24.87
C THR A 11 9.82 -26.06 24.15
N GLY A 12 11.11 -25.71 24.19
CA GLY A 12 11.62 -24.55 23.44
C GLY A 12 11.54 -24.71 21.91
N LEU A 13 11.87 -25.90 21.40
CA LEU A 13 11.89 -26.17 19.96
C LEU A 13 10.49 -26.19 19.32
N SER A 14 9.47 -26.68 20.04
CA SER A 14 8.10 -26.76 19.53
C SER A 14 7.45 -25.38 19.36
N VAL A 15 7.74 -24.43 20.27
CA VAL A 15 7.26 -23.04 20.16
C VAL A 15 7.91 -22.31 18.97
N LEU A 16 9.21 -22.52 18.74
CA LEU A 16 9.93 -21.94 17.60
C LEU A 16 9.39 -22.47 16.27
N ALA A 17 9.13 -23.77 16.15
CA ALA A 17 8.54 -24.35 14.94
C ALA A 17 7.15 -23.79 14.64
N GLY A 18 6.30 -23.63 15.66
CA GLY A 18 4.99 -23.00 15.52
C GLY A 18 5.07 -21.54 15.05
N ALA A 19 5.99 -20.76 15.62
CA ALA A 19 6.20 -19.36 15.23
C ALA A 19 6.65 -19.21 13.77
N VAL A 20 7.53 -20.09 13.28
CA VAL A 20 7.98 -20.07 11.88
C VAL A 20 6.84 -20.40 10.92
N LEU A 21 6.00 -21.39 11.25
CA LEU A 21 4.82 -21.74 10.46
C LEU A 21 3.83 -20.57 10.37
N VAL A 22 3.51 -19.93 11.50
CA VAL A 22 2.61 -18.76 11.50
C VAL A 22 3.22 -17.59 10.72
N LYS A 23 4.52 -17.30 10.88
CA LYS A 23 5.23 -16.28 10.09
C LYS A 23 5.14 -16.56 8.59
N SER A 24 5.30 -17.81 8.16
CA SER A 24 5.25 -18.18 6.74
C SER A 24 3.87 -17.97 6.11
N VAL A 25 2.79 -18.19 6.87
CA VAL A 25 1.42 -17.94 6.40
C VAL A 25 1.12 -16.44 6.31
N LEU A 26 1.57 -15.64 7.28
CA LEU A 26 1.44 -14.17 7.22
C LEU A 26 2.25 -13.56 6.07
N ASP A 27 3.41 -14.12 5.74
CA ASP A 27 4.25 -13.65 4.63
C ASP A 27 3.62 -13.97 3.26
N GLN A 28 3.00 -15.15 3.12
CA GLN A 28 2.32 -15.59 1.89
C GLN A 28 0.97 -14.89 1.66
N LYS A 29 0.27 -14.50 2.73
CA LYS A 29 -0.93 -13.68 2.68
C LYS A 29 -0.63 -12.35 3.36
N PRO A 30 0.08 -11.41 2.70
CA PRO A 30 0.06 -10.04 3.16
C PRO A 30 -1.41 -9.65 3.22
N MET A 31 -1.90 -9.36 4.42
CA MET A 31 -3.24 -8.82 4.65
C MET A 31 -3.51 -7.80 3.53
N ALA A 32 -4.61 -7.95 2.79
CA ALA A 32 -4.92 -7.15 1.62
C ALA A 32 -4.71 -5.66 1.92
N GLY A 33 -3.56 -5.12 1.50
CA GLY A 33 -3.04 -3.86 2.04
C GLY A 33 -1.55 -3.88 2.40
N GLY A 34 -0.70 -4.58 1.63
CA GLY A 34 0.72 -4.20 1.58
C GLY A 34 0.83 -2.69 1.29
N PRO A 35 1.92 -1.99 1.69
CA PRO A 35 1.99 -0.54 1.58
C PRO A 35 1.77 -0.11 0.13
N PHE A 36 0.56 0.36 -0.17
CA PHE A 36 0.26 0.88 -1.49
C PHE A 36 1.25 2.02 -1.75
N PRO A 37 1.92 2.04 -2.92
CA PRO A 37 2.92 3.06 -3.20
C PRO A 37 2.27 4.43 -3.04
N ARG A 38 2.97 5.34 -2.35
CA ARG A 38 2.46 6.70 -2.13
C ARG A 38 2.20 7.35 -3.46
N CYS A 39 1.12 8.14 -3.53
CA CYS A 39 0.86 8.93 -4.71
C CYS A 39 1.96 10.00 -4.83
N PRO A 40 2.78 10.02 -5.90
CA PRO A 40 3.88 10.97 -6.02
C PRO A 40 3.39 12.40 -6.22
N THR A 41 2.16 12.60 -6.70
CA THR A 41 1.58 13.93 -6.91
C THR A 41 1.28 14.65 -5.60
N CYS A 42 0.82 13.93 -4.57
CA CYS A 42 0.52 14.51 -3.25
C CYS A 42 1.42 13.98 -2.14
N ASN A 43 2.46 13.22 -2.48
CA ASN A 43 3.39 12.56 -1.58
C ASN A 43 2.72 11.87 -0.37
N GLY A 44 1.65 11.10 -0.59
CA GLY A 44 0.95 10.40 0.49
C GLY A 44 -0.12 11.20 1.23
N THR A 45 -0.17 12.53 1.10
CA THR A 45 -1.09 13.39 1.89
C THR A 45 -2.54 13.36 1.43
N GLY A 46 -2.80 12.91 0.20
CA GLY A 46 -4.13 12.92 -0.41
C GLY A 46 -4.64 14.31 -0.83
N ARG A 47 -3.93 15.39 -0.49
CA ARG A 47 -4.33 16.76 -0.83
C ARG A 47 -3.23 17.50 -1.57
N VAL A 48 -3.64 18.40 -2.45
CA VAL A 48 -2.75 19.31 -3.20
C VAL A 48 -3.19 20.74 -2.98
N THR A 49 -2.28 21.69 -3.23
CA THR A 49 -2.63 23.11 -3.24
C THR A 49 -3.71 23.37 -4.28
N CYS A 50 -4.69 24.18 -3.90
CA CYS A 50 -5.77 24.54 -4.79
C CYS A 50 -5.23 25.40 -5.93
N PHE A 51 -5.50 25.04 -7.17
CA PHE A 51 -5.04 25.85 -8.31
C PHE A 51 -5.59 27.29 -8.24
N CYS A 52 -6.85 27.44 -7.83
CA CYS A 52 -7.49 28.75 -7.78
C CYS A 52 -6.93 29.66 -6.70
N SER A 53 -6.33 29.17 -5.62
CA SER A 53 -5.84 30.05 -4.54
C SER A 53 -4.69 30.94 -5.00
N ARG A 54 -4.15 30.70 -6.20
CA ARG A 54 -3.17 31.56 -6.85
C ARG A 54 -3.80 32.72 -7.64
N TRP A 55 -5.07 32.61 -8.02
CA TRP A 55 -5.74 33.54 -8.94
C TRP A 55 -7.07 34.06 -8.39
N SER A 56 -7.43 33.64 -7.17
CA SER A 56 -8.69 33.98 -6.53
C SER A 56 -8.39 34.83 -5.32
N ASP A 57 -8.91 36.04 -5.39
CA ASP A 57 -8.83 37.20 -4.49
C ASP A 57 -9.61 36.95 -3.18
N GLY A 58 -10.39 35.88 -3.13
CA GLY A 58 -11.22 35.48 -1.99
C GLY A 58 -12.71 35.78 -2.16
N ASP A 59 -13.10 36.57 -3.16
CA ASP A 59 -14.45 37.17 -3.22
C ASP A 59 -15.59 36.21 -3.57
N ILE A 60 -15.38 35.28 -4.51
CA ILE A 60 -16.42 34.29 -4.91
C ILE A 60 -16.12 32.87 -4.37
N GLY A 61 -14.95 32.68 -3.76
CA GLY A 61 -14.51 31.38 -3.25
C GLY A 61 -14.32 30.35 -4.39
N CYS A 62 -13.12 29.84 -4.57
CA CYS A 62 -12.93 28.79 -5.57
C CYS A 62 -13.76 27.55 -5.23
N ARG A 63 -14.76 27.24 -6.08
CA ARG A 63 -15.64 26.05 -5.94
C ARG A 63 -14.86 24.75 -5.80
N ARG A 64 -13.68 24.63 -6.42
CA ARG A 64 -12.84 23.42 -6.36
C ARG A 64 -12.41 23.06 -4.93
N CYS A 65 -12.26 24.07 -4.07
CA CYS A 65 -11.67 23.91 -2.74
C CYS A 65 -12.51 24.58 -1.64
N SER A 66 -13.68 25.12 -1.99
CA SER A 66 -14.61 25.79 -1.08
C SER A 66 -13.92 26.80 -0.16
N GLY A 67 -12.97 27.58 -0.70
CA GLY A 67 -12.20 28.57 0.07
C GLY A 67 -11.09 28.00 0.98
N SER A 68 -10.97 26.68 1.16
CA SER A 68 -9.96 26.08 2.06
C SER A 68 -8.51 26.13 1.53
N GLY A 69 -8.30 26.53 0.28
CA GLY A 69 -6.97 26.54 -0.36
C GLY A 69 -6.37 25.15 -0.64
N ARG A 70 -7.05 24.05 -0.31
CA ARG A 70 -6.59 22.68 -0.61
C ARG A 70 -7.65 21.87 -1.33
N ALA A 71 -7.24 21.20 -2.41
CA ALA A 71 -8.07 20.27 -3.16
C ALA A 71 -7.65 18.82 -2.86
N SER A 72 -8.59 17.88 -2.99
CA SER A 72 -8.26 16.46 -3.09
C SER A 72 -7.36 16.22 -4.30
N CYS A 73 -6.32 15.40 -4.13
CA CYS A 73 -5.45 15.02 -5.23
C CYS A 73 -6.23 14.20 -6.25
N SER A 74 -6.36 14.70 -7.48
CA SER A 74 -7.08 14.03 -8.56
C SER A 74 -6.46 12.69 -8.92
N ASN A 75 -5.13 12.57 -8.82
CA ASN A 75 -4.39 11.39 -9.24
C ASN A 75 -4.60 10.17 -8.32
N CYS A 76 -4.91 10.39 -7.05
CA CYS A 76 -5.24 9.32 -6.09
C CYS A 76 -6.65 9.43 -5.50
N GLY A 77 -7.49 10.33 -6.03
CA GLY A 77 -8.84 10.57 -5.53
C GLY A 77 -8.92 11.03 -4.08
N GLY A 78 -7.83 11.52 -3.49
CA GLY A 78 -7.78 11.90 -2.07
C GLY A 78 -7.28 10.81 -1.11
N THR A 79 -7.03 9.59 -1.58
CA THR A 79 -6.61 8.47 -0.72
C THR A 79 -5.15 8.55 -0.25
N GLY A 80 -4.33 9.37 -0.93
CA GLY A 80 -2.89 9.46 -0.67
C GLY A 80 -2.07 8.31 -1.24
N ASN A 81 -2.72 7.22 -1.67
CA ASN A 81 -2.07 6.02 -2.17
C ASN A 81 -2.43 5.79 -3.64
N ARG A 82 -1.50 5.21 -4.41
CA ARG A 82 -1.84 4.68 -5.73
C ARG A 82 -2.56 3.35 -5.57
N HIS A 83 -3.57 3.14 -6.41
CA HIS A 83 -4.18 1.83 -6.61
C HIS A 83 -3.61 1.27 -7.92
N PRO A 84 -2.64 0.33 -7.88
CA PRO A 84 -2.25 -0.39 -9.08
C PRO A 84 -3.48 -1.12 -9.61
N LEU A 85 -3.87 -0.86 -10.85
CA LEU A 85 -4.84 -1.72 -11.55
C LEU A 85 -4.06 -2.89 -12.15
N PRO A 86 -4.17 -4.11 -11.61
CA PRO A 86 -3.52 -5.26 -12.22
C PRO A 86 -4.18 -5.54 -13.57
N VAL A 87 -3.37 -5.56 -14.64
CA VAL A 87 -3.81 -5.94 -15.98
C VAL A 87 -3.17 -7.28 -16.32
N GLN A 88 -3.97 -8.24 -16.78
CA GLN A 88 -3.45 -9.48 -17.33
C GLN A 88 -3.07 -9.27 -18.79
N ILE A 89 -1.82 -9.54 -19.13
CA ILE A 89 -1.31 -9.44 -20.50
C ILE A 89 -1.12 -10.86 -21.04
N THR A 90 -1.84 -11.21 -22.10
CA THR A 90 -1.65 -12.48 -22.82
C THR A 90 -0.79 -12.24 -24.04
N VAL A 91 0.41 -12.83 -24.07
CA VAL A 91 1.32 -12.75 -25.22
C VAL A 91 1.18 -14.03 -26.03
N ARG A 92 0.81 -13.92 -27.31
CA ARG A 92 0.85 -15.05 -28.26
C ARG A 92 2.28 -15.22 -28.80
N PRO A 93 2.82 -16.44 -28.85
CA PRO A 93 4.08 -16.71 -29.55
C PRO A 93 3.96 -16.34 -31.03
N PRO A 94 5.03 -15.81 -31.66
CA PRO A 94 5.04 -15.59 -33.10
C PRO A 94 4.89 -16.93 -33.84
N SER A 95 4.03 -16.96 -34.86
CA SER A 95 3.90 -18.10 -35.77
C SER A 95 5.22 -18.31 -36.49
N ARG A 96 5.84 -19.50 -36.33
CA ARG A 96 7.06 -19.86 -37.05
C ARG A 96 6.78 -19.86 -38.57
N PRO A 97 7.55 -19.13 -39.39
CA PRO A 97 7.49 -19.32 -40.84
C PRO A 97 8.08 -20.70 -41.17
N PHE A 98 7.39 -21.40 -42.09
CA PHE A 98 7.81 -22.69 -42.65
C PHE A 98 8.98 -22.51 -43.62
#